data_AF-A0A1H6FYA8-F1
#
_entry.id   AF-A0A1H6FYA8-F1
#
_cell.length_a   1.000
_cell.length_b   1.000
_cell.length_c   1.000
_cell.angle_alpha   90.00
_cell.angle_beta   90.00
_cell.angle_gamma   90.00
#
_symmetry.space_group_name_H-M   'P 1'
#
loop_
_entity.id
_entity.type
_entity.pdbx_description
1 polymer ?
#
loop_
_entity_poly.entity_id
_entity_poly.type
_entity_poly.pdbx_seq_one_letter_code
_entity_poly.pdbx_strand_id
1 'polypeptide(L)'
;MKAREGRDPGYGELPTGGPGAGPPAADCSPAAARSGRGACLRGLLGPTILLLAALLLPAVARPRPGVRVVAHADRLPAVPDAAWRSLLPARARIATAASSTPGDWCGEPTFEEYGPARAHTIKVVYAYPRGGSDRFGVYSDLIQRDVEAARVFYARESGGTVMPRFDLGTACGPAYVDVRKVELPRPREGYPADAARAALVLAQDLSNLLGPNRDYLVYVDGLASSGDATGVATMASDDSPGPDNRAASGGFFGFVIGDGSPDFNRARTLTAIHELTHTLGAVQDSAPHSTGAGHCFDEQDVMCYDDGGPRVPHPLPRVRCRANPLPRLDCGRDDYFAPTPASTSYLARHWNVARSPFLCGEPECPVSELAQRTIPAAKTRRPQTSATGALARRLARQVARAIARRGRLPRTVSARFVAPGRGVLRLRIALASRTVAIGSARVVRRGPLRVRFTLRPVRHESAHAAAFGTLRVRVVFEPAALRPRGFRYSNERR
;
A
#
# COMPACT_ATOMS: atom_id res chain seq x y z
N MET A 1 4.31 -11.86 -58.81
CA MET A 1 5.20 -12.89 -59.40
C MET A 1 6.62 -12.36 -59.33
N LYS A 2 7.50 -13.10 -58.63
CA LYS A 2 8.96 -12.95 -58.47
C LYS A 2 9.55 -11.73 -57.71
N ALA A 3 10.11 -12.10 -56.56
CA ALA A 3 11.03 -11.39 -55.69
C ALA A 3 12.47 -11.35 -56.23
N ARG A 4 13.35 -10.56 -55.59
CA ARG A 4 14.74 -10.96 -55.32
C ARG A 4 15.38 -10.15 -54.18
N GLU A 5 15.79 -10.91 -53.16
CA GLU A 5 16.81 -10.63 -52.17
C GLU A 5 18.24 -10.65 -52.76
N GLY A 6 19.16 -10.03 -52.04
CA GLY A 6 20.58 -10.35 -51.95
C GLY A 6 21.06 -9.90 -50.55
N ARG A 7 22.06 -10.49 -49.90
CA ARG A 7 23.14 -11.36 -50.36
C ARG A 7 23.84 -11.90 -49.10
N ASP A 8 24.19 -13.19 -49.11
CA ASP A 8 25.16 -13.84 -48.22
C ASP A 8 26.32 -14.34 -49.10
N PRO A 9 27.56 -14.53 -48.59
CA PRO A 9 27.98 -15.91 -48.37
C PRO A 9 29.03 -16.15 -47.26
N GLY A 10 28.96 -17.35 -46.65
CA GLY A 10 30.08 -18.29 -46.72
C GLY A 10 30.64 -18.82 -45.40
N TYR A 11 30.30 -20.07 -45.05
CA TYR A 11 31.15 -20.97 -44.28
C TYR A 11 31.05 -22.39 -44.85
N GLY A 12 32.21 -22.97 -45.17
CA GLY A 12 32.39 -24.34 -45.68
C GLY A 12 32.82 -25.33 -44.58
N GLU A 13 32.67 -26.61 -44.89
CA GLU A 13 32.60 -27.80 -44.03
C GLU A 13 33.95 -28.40 -43.53
N LEU A 14 33.91 -29.00 -42.32
CA LEU A 14 34.36 -30.34 -41.81
C LEU A 14 35.80 -30.88 -42.12
N PRO A 15 36.43 -31.79 -41.30
CA PRO A 15 35.79 -32.99 -40.71
C PRO A 15 36.30 -33.61 -39.37
N THR A 16 35.44 -34.49 -38.85
CA THR A 16 35.55 -35.70 -37.99
C THR A 16 36.85 -36.09 -37.26
N GLY A 17 36.72 -36.45 -35.97
CA GLY A 17 37.61 -37.38 -35.26
C GLY A 17 37.37 -37.45 -33.74
N GLY A 18 36.97 -38.61 -33.22
CA GLY A 18 37.17 -39.05 -31.83
C GLY A 18 37.75 -40.48 -31.82
N PRO A 19 37.94 -41.18 -30.69
CA PRO A 19 37.97 -40.77 -29.27
C PRO A 19 39.31 -41.12 -28.56
N GLY A 20 39.55 -40.64 -27.33
CA GLY A 20 40.69 -41.11 -26.52
C GLY A 20 40.93 -40.45 -25.16
N ALA A 21 40.62 -41.21 -24.09
CA ALA A 21 41.30 -41.36 -22.80
C ALA A 21 41.78 -40.14 -21.96
N GLY A 22 41.24 -40.01 -20.73
CA GLY A 22 41.89 -39.34 -19.59
C GLY A 22 42.99 -40.22 -18.96
N PRO A 23 43.90 -39.67 -18.10
CA PRO A 23 43.80 -39.83 -16.62
C PRO A 23 44.62 -38.74 -15.83
N PRO A 24 45.08 -38.92 -14.56
CA PRO A 24 44.49 -39.53 -13.36
C PRO A 24 44.50 -38.63 -12.10
N ALA A 25 43.83 -39.11 -11.04
CA ALA A 25 43.93 -38.66 -9.65
C ALA A 25 45.10 -39.34 -8.90
N ALA A 26 45.56 -38.74 -7.79
CA ALA A 26 46.62 -39.27 -6.93
C ALA A 26 46.09 -39.60 -5.52
N ASP A 27 46.37 -40.82 -5.08
CA ASP A 27 46.23 -41.37 -3.73
C ASP A 27 47.50 -41.16 -2.90
N CYS A 28 47.38 -41.19 -1.56
CA CYS A 28 48.30 -41.94 -0.68
C CYS A 28 47.73 -42.13 0.75
N SER A 29 47.79 -43.38 1.23
CA SER A 29 47.42 -43.89 2.56
C SER A 29 48.49 -43.62 3.64
N PRO A 30 48.23 -44.03 4.91
CA PRO A 30 49.29 -44.63 5.71
C PRO A 30 48.91 -45.98 6.37
N ALA A 31 49.95 -46.79 6.55
CA ALA A 31 49.94 -48.16 7.05
C ALA A 31 50.16 -48.27 8.58
N ALA A 32 50.06 -49.51 9.07
CA ALA A 32 49.72 -49.94 10.43
C ALA A 32 50.90 -50.36 11.35
N ALA A 33 50.51 -50.78 12.57
CA ALA A 33 51.16 -51.74 13.50
C ALA A 33 52.12 -51.16 14.58
N ARG A 34 52.28 -51.71 15.80
CA ARG A 34 51.65 -52.76 16.63
C ARG A 34 52.27 -52.70 18.05
N SER A 35 51.52 -53.19 19.07
CA SER A 35 51.97 -53.80 20.36
C SER A 35 52.73 -52.93 21.39
N GLY A 36 52.63 -53.09 22.72
CA GLY A 36 51.85 -53.97 23.59
C GLY A 36 52.30 -53.84 25.07
N ARG A 37 51.31 -53.90 25.99
CA ARG A 37 51.31 -54.38 27.41
C ARG A 37 52.31 -53.85 28.46
N GLY A 38 51.76 -53.34 29.57
CA GLY A 38 52.37 -53.26 30.91
C GLY A 38 51.43 -52.58 31.93
N ALA A 39 51.03 -53.29 32.98
CA ALA A 39 50.06 -52.89 34.01
C ALA A 39 50.72 -52.20 35.22
N CYS A 40 50.00 -51.27 35.90
CA CYS A 40 49.77 -51.24 37.36
C CYS A 40 49.20 -49.90 37.90
N LEU A 41 48.09 -50.03 38.62
CA LEU A 41 47.64 -49.33 39.86
C LEU A 41 47.59 -47.79 40.00
N ARG A 42 46.34 -47.33 40.20
CA ARG A 42 45.79 -46.47 41.30
C ARG A 42 46.12 -44.96 41.37
N GLY A 43 45.04 -44.15 41.42
CA GLY A 43 44.96 -42.82 42.06
C GLY A 43 44.24 -41.78 41.17
N LEU A 44 42.90 -41.73 41.16
CA LEU A 44 42.05 -40.75 41.87
C LEU A 44 42.31 -39.25 41.54
N LEU A 45 41.25 -38.63 40.96
CA LEU A 45 40.86 -37.19 40.93
C LEU A 45 41.13 -36.38 39.64
N GLY A 46 40.02 -35.93 39.02
CA GLY A 46 39.86 -34.60 38.41
C GLY A 46 39.96 -34.50 36.88
N PRO A 47 38.92 -34.03 36.17
CA PRO A 47 38.81 -34.18 34.71
C PRO A 47 39.66 -33.17 33.93
N THR A 48 40.17 -33.68 32.81
CA THR A 48 40.98 -33.09 31.76
C THR A 48 40.39 -31.80 31.17
N ILE A 49 41.20 -30.73 31.19
CA ILE A 49 41.11 -29.61 30.24
C ILE A 49 41.55 -30.18 28.88
N LEU A 50 40.59 -30.58 28.04
CA LEU A 50 40.86 -30.89 26.64
C LEU A 50 40.78 -29.58 25.84
N LEU A 51 41.93 -29.16 25.31
CA LEU A 51 42.03 -28.15 24.25
C LEU A 51 41.21 -28.63 23.03
N LEU A 52 39.97 -28.14 22.89
CA LEU A 52 39.28 -28.14 21.60
C LEU A 52 39.63 -26.83 20.90
N ALA A 53 40.68 -26.86 20.08
CA ALA A 53 40.82 -25.92 18.98
C ALA A 53 39.74 -26.24 17.94
N ALA A 54 38.51 -25.79 18.21
CA ALA A 54 37.46 -25.77 17.22
C ALA A 54 37.88 -24.76 16.13
N LEU A 55 38.20 -25.29 14.95
CA LEU A 55 38.24 -24.55 13.70
C LEU A 55 36.92 -23.78 13.57
N LEU A 56 36.94 -22.49 13.91
CA LEU A 56 35.89 -21.52 13.58
C LEU A 56 35.93 -21.30 12.06
N LEU A 57 35.42 -22.28 11.32
CA LEU A 57 34.91 -22.03 9.99
C LEU A 57 33.70 -21.09 10.16
N PRO A 58 33.66 -19.93 9.48
CA PRO A 58 32.45 -19.12 9.50
C PRO A 58 31.33 -20.01 8.97
N ALA A 59 30.26 -20.16 9.77
CA ALA A 59 29.05 -20.82 9.32
C ALA A 59 28.47 -19.96 8.19
N VAL A 60 28.88 -20.26 6.96
CA VAL A 60 28.21 -19.75 5.77
C VAL A 60 26.80 -20.32 5.84
N ALA A 61 25.81 -19.49 6.15
CA ALA A 61 24.42 -19.86 6.16
C ALA A 61 24.10 -20.50 4.80
N ARG A 62 23.92 -21.82 4.78
CA ARG A 62 23.42 -22.51 3.58
C ARG A 62 22.03 -21.95 3.29
N PRO A 63 21.68 -21.65 2.02
CA PRO A 63 20.33 -21.23 1.68
C PRO A 63 19.35 -22.27 2.21
N ARG A 64 18.33 -21.81 2.94
CA ARG A 64 17.30 -22.69 3.49
C ARG A 64 16.56 -23.36 2.33
N PRO A 65 16.45 -24.69 2.29
CA PRO A 65 15.71 -25.37 1.21
C PRO A 65 14.26 -24.85 1.18
N GLY A 66 13.82 -24.38 0.01
CA GLY A 66 12.47 -23.86 -0.21
C GLY A 66 12.33 -22.32 -0.20
N VAL A 67 13.41 -21.56 -0.06
CA VAL A 67 13.41 -20.13 -0.39
C VAL A 67 13.59 -19.98 -1.91
N ARG A 68 12.64 -19.32 -2.58
CA ARG A 68 12.74 -18.95 -3.98
C ARG A 68 12.87 -17.42 -4.05
N VAL A 69 13.81 -16.91 -4.84
CA VAL A 69 13.70 -15.53 -5.32
C VAL A 69 12.63 -15.52 -6.38
N VAL A 70 11.71 -14.57 -6.35
CA VAL A 70 10.74 -14.40 -7.44
C VAL A 70 11.51 -14.47 -8.76
N ALA A 71 11.00 -15.27 -9.71
CA ALA A 71 11.82 -15.85 -10.78
C ALA A 71 12.42 -14.79 -11.72
N HIS A 72 11.97 -13.55 -11.61
CA HIS A 72 12.37 -12.37 -12.37
C HIS A 72 12.21 -11.10 -11.52
N ALA A 73 12.64 -9.97 -12.09
CA ALA A 73 12.48 -8.66 -11.48
C ALA A 73 11.25 -7.92 -12.00
N ASP A 74 10.60 -7.16 -11.12
CA ASP A 74 9.28 -6.59 -11.34
C ASP A 74 9.33 -5.23 -12.01
N ARG A 75 8.61 -5.08 -13.13
CA ARG A 75 8.56 -3.84 -13.92
C ARG A 75 7.23 -3.12 -13.75
N LEU A 76 6.87 -2.83 -12.50
CA LEU A 76 5.54 -2.33 -12.15
C LEU A 76 5.26 -0.95 -12.77
N PRO A 77 4.03 -0.71 -13.24
CA PRO A 77 3.65 0.57 -13.83
C PRO A 77 3.60 1.65 -12.76
N ALA A 78 3.85 2.89 -13.17
CA ALA A 78 3.67 4.04 -12.29
C ALA A 78 2.19 4.19 -11.92
N VAL A 79 1.92 4.26 -10.62
CA VAL A 79 0.62 4.67 -10.08
C VAL A 79 0.82 6.06 -9.48
N PRO A 80 0.05 7.08 -9.88
CA PRO A 80 0.24 8.43 -9.38
C PRO A 80 0.19 8.45 -7.85
N ASP A 81 1.17 9.09 -7.22
CA ASP A 81 1.22 9.32 -5.78
C ASP A 81 -0.10 9.86 -5.21
N ALA A 82 -0.80 10.70 -5.98
CA ALA A 82 -2.10 11.23 -5.62
C ALA A 82 -3.17 10.14 -5.38
N ALA A 83 -3.10 9.01 -6.10
CA ALA A 83 -3.97 7.86 -5.91
C ALA A 83 -3.68 7.16 -4.57
N TRP A 84 -2.41 6.95 -4.23
CA TRP A 84 -2.01 6.40 -2.91
C TRP A 84 -2.35 7.37 -1.77
N ARG A 85 -2.07 8.67 -1.94
CA ARG A 85 -2.48 9.72 -1.00
C ARG A 85 -4.00 9.86 -0.91
N SER A 86 -4.77 9.32 -1.86
CA SER A 86 -6.23 9.20 -1.77
C SER A 86 -6.70 8.19 -0.74
N LEU A 87 -5.83 7.27 -0.35
CA LEU A 87 -6.04 6.38 0.79
C LEU A 87 -5.79 7.05 2.15
N LEU A 88 -5.17 8.23 2.20
CA LEU A 88 -4.89 8.95 3.44
C LEU A 88 -6.00 9.99 3.75
N PRO A 89 -6.34 10.23 5.04
CA PRO A 89 -7.43 11.15 5.41
C PRO A 89 -7.15 12.60 5.02
N ALA A 90 -8.21 13.39 4.78
CA ALA A 90 -8.11 14.80 4.38
C ALA A 90 -7.40 15.72 5.42
N ARG A 91 -7.30 15.32 6.69
CA ARG A 91 -6.56 16.07 7.73
C ARG A 91 -5.04 16.07 7.49
N ALA A 92 -4.49 15.01 6.89
CA ALA A 92 -3.10 14.99 6.40
C ALA A 92 -2.86 15.98 5.26
N ARG A 93 -3.92 16.47 4.60
CA ARG A 93 -3.85 17.45 3.51
C ARG A 93 -4.00 18.91 3.96
N ILE A 94 -4.28 19.18 5.24
CA ILE A 94 -4.62 20.52 5.76
C ILE A 94 -3.75 20.93 6.98
N ALA A 95 -2.78 20.13 7.41
CA ALA A 95 -1.88 20.50 8.50
C ALA A 95 -0.79 21.47 8.03
N THR A 96 -1.11 22.76 7.91
CA THR A 96 -0.15 23.86 7.91
C THR A 96 -0.44 24.80 9.08
N ALA A 97 0.22 24.53 10.20
CA ALA A 97 0.73 25.50 11.18
C ALA A 97 1.18 24.71 12.43
N ALA A 98 2.50 24.68 12.64
CA ALA A 98 3.25 24.10 13.76
C ALA A 98 3.33 22.55 13.84
N SER A 99 4.56 22.04 13.65
CA SER A 99 5.05 20.64 13.75
C SER A 99 4.68 19.69 12.60
N SER A 100 5.66 18.88 12.18
CA SER A 100 5.70 17.83 11.14
C SER A 100 4.37 17.46 10.46
N THR A 101 4.33 17.50 9.12
CA THR A 101 3.16 17.07 8.35
C THR A 101 2.87 15.60 8.64
N PRO A 102 1.60 15.16 8.74
CA PRO A 102 1.28 13.74 8.72
C PRO A 102 1.87 13.09 7.46
N GLY A 103 2.82 12.18 7.65
CA GLY A 103 3.59 11.52 6.57
C GLY A 103 5.02 12.04 6.39
N ASP A 104 5.51 12.98 7.20
CA ASP A 104 6.94 13.25 7.31
C ASP A 104 7.51 12.31 8.39
N TRP A 105 8.67 11.72 8.13
CA TRP A 105 9.29 10.80 9.06
C TRP A 105 9.90 11.55 10.25
N CYS A 106 9.82 10.94 11.42
CA CYS A 106 10.43 11.47 12.63
C CYS A 106 11.08 10.32 13.39
N GLY A 107 12.40 10.36 13.49
CA GLY A 107 13.20 9.37 14.18
C GLY A 107 14.68 9.67 13.99
N GLU A 108 15.52 8.83 14.57
CA GLU A 108 16.96 8.84 14.34
C GLU A 108 17.30 7.63 13.45
N PRO A 109 18.03 7.81 12.33
CA PRO A 109 18.50 6.67 11.55
C PRO A 109 19.48 5.88 12.40
N THR A 110 19.06 4.70 12.84
CA THR A 110 19.94 3.84 13.60
C THR A 110 20.69 2.92 12.64
N PHE A 111 22.00 2.84 12.85
CA PHE A 111 22.81 1.73 12.33
C PHE A 111 22.69 0.49 13.20
N GLU A 112 21.85 0.54 14.25
CA GLU A 112 21.53 -0.54 15.19
C GLU A 112 20.00 -0.71 15.37
N GLU A 113 19.57 -1.71 16.14
CA GLU A 113 18.14 -1.87 16.46
C GLU A 113 17.69 -0.73 17.36
N TYR A 114 16.57 -0.09 17.04
CA TYR A 114 15.93 0.84 17.96
C TYR A 114 15.06 0.04 18.93
N GLY A 115 15.61 -0.24 20.11
CA GLY A 115 14.93 -1.05 21.13
C GLY A 115 14.96 -2.56 20.83
N PRO A 116 14.20 -3.37 21.60
CA PRO A 116 14.23 -4.82 21.44
C PRO A 116 13.51 -5.26 20.16
N ALA A 117 14.22 -6.00 19.31
CA ALA A 117 13.64 -6.61 18.12
C ALA A 117 12.45 -7.51 18.50
N ARG A 118 11.31 -7.27 17.86
CA ARG A 118 10.10 -8.08 18.02
C ARG A 118 10.03 -9.11 16.91
N ALA A 119 9.82 -10.37 17.27
CA ALA A 119 9.58 -11.41 16.27
C ALA A 119 8.28 -11.12 15.50
N HIS A 120 8.21 -11.62 14.27
CA HIS A 120 7.05 -11.48 13.39
C HIS A 120 6.65 -10.03 13.07
N THR A 121 7.60 -9.09 13.09
CA THR A 121 7.40 -7.74 12.54
C THR A 121 8.04 -7.60 11.17
N ILE A 122 7.56 -6.61 10.41
CA ILE A 122 8.17 -6.17 9.16
C ILE A 122 9.13 -5.03 9.48
N LYS A 123 10.43 -5.31 9.36
CA LYS A 123 11.48 -4.32 9.57
C LYS A 123 11.74 -3.57 8.27
N VAL A 124 11.70 -2.25 8.33
CA VAL A 124 12.06 -1.42 7.18
C VAL A 124 13.55 -1.11 7.22
N VAL A 125 14.20 -1.26 6.07
CA VAL A 125 15.64 -1.02 5.92
C VAL A 125 15.85 -0.02 4.79
N TYR A 126 16.67 1.00 5.02
CA TYR A 126 17.25 1.81 3.96
C TYR A 126 18.69 1.36 3.73
N ALA A 127 18.97 0.87 2.53
CA ALA A 127 20.27 0.33 2.15
C ALA A 127 20.89 1.11 0.99
N TYR A 128 22.19 1.36 1.04
CA TYR A 128 22.93 2.02 -0.05
C TYR A 128 24.28 1.32 -0.28
N PRO A 129 24.78 1.22 -1.54
CA PRO A 129 26.08 0.62 -1.83
C PRO A 129 27.23 1.30 -1.08
N ARG A 130 28.30 0.54 -0.76
CA ARG A 130 29.51 1.08 -0.13
C ARG A 130 30.10 2.22 -0.95
N GLY A 131 30.37 3.35 -0.31
CA GLY A 131 30.87 4.55 -1.00
C GLY A 131 29.86 5.19 -1.96
N GLY A 132 28.62 4.70 -1.99
CA GLY A 132 27.50 5.33 -2.67
C GLY A 132 26.97 6.53 -1.88
N SER A 133 26.08 7.30 -2.52
CA SER A 133 25.47 8.46 -1.87
C SER A 133 24.39 8.01 -0.88
N ASP A 134 24.55 8.37 0.39
CA ASP A 134 23.51 8.25 1.40
C ASP A 134 22.50 9.40 1.25
N ARG A 135 21.29 9.05 0.82
CA ARG A 135 20.15 9.96 0.60
C ARG A 135 19.02 9.69 1.61
N PHE A 136 19.31 9.08 2.75
CA PHE A 136 18.29 8.76 3.75
C PHE A 136 17.43 9.96 4.15
N GLY A 137 18.05 11.15 4.29
CA GLY A 137 17.33 12.38 4.61
C GLY A 137 16.29 12.80 3.56
N VAL A 138 16.44 12.36 2.31
CA VAL A 138 15.46 12.60 1.23
C VAL A 138 14.37 11.54 1.22
N TYR A 139 14.74 10.28 1.51
CA TYR A 139 13.83 9.15 1.33
C TYR A 139 13.09 8.72 2.60
N SER A 140 13.51 9.13 3.78
CA SER A 140 12.84 8.77 5.04
C SER A 140 11.35 9.15 5.05
N ASP A 141 11.00 10.36 4.61
CA ASP A 141 9.60 10.80 4.44
C ASP A 141 8.83 9.95 3.43
N LEU A 142 9.48 9.59 2.33
CA LEU A 142 8.90 8.71 1.32
C LEU A 142 8.59 7.34 1.93
N ILE A 143 9.57 6.74 2.61
CA ILE A 143 9.45 5.43 3.27
C ILE A 143 8.33 5.43 4.30
N GLN A 144 8.24 6.45 5.17
CA GLN A 144 7.14 6.60 6.13
C GLN A 144 5.77 6.59 5.43
N ARG A 145 5.64 7.32 4.32
CA ARG A 145 4.37 7.37 3.56
C ARG A 145 3.99 6.03 2.94
N ASP A 146 4.96 5.25 2.48
CA ASP A 146 4.68 3.91 1.95
C ASP A 146 4.23 2.94 3.02
N VAL A 147 4.88 2.97 4.19
CA VAL A 147 4.47 2.17 5.35
C VAL A 147 3.04 2.50 5.75
N GLU A 148 2.69 3.79 5.83
CA GLU A 148 1.32 4.23 6.08
C GLU A 148 0.35 3.76 4.99
N ALA A 149 0.73 3.91 3.71
CA ALA A 149 -0.09 3.51 2.58
C ALA A 149 -0.35 1.99 2.59
N ALA A 150 0.68 1.16 2.82
CA ALA A 150 0.58 -0.29 2.90
C ALA A 150 -0.35 -0.72 4.06
N ARG A 151 -0.19 -0.12 5.24
CA ARG A 151 -1.07 -0.40 6.40
C ARG A 151 -2.53 -0.08 6.10
N VAL A 152 -2.81 1.10 5.53
CA VAL A 152 -4.18 1.50 5.18
C VAL A 152 -4.74 0.64 4.05
N PHE A 153 -3.93 0.32 3.03
CA PHE A 153 -4.33 -0.50 1.90
C PHE A 153 -4.77 -1.89 2.36
N TYR A 154 -3.93 -2.59 3.12
CA TYR A 154 -4.27 -3.88 3.69
C TYR A 154 -5.45 -3.82 4.65
N ALA A 155 -5.53 -2.82 5.55
CA ALA A 155 -6.67 -2.68 6.44
C ALA A 155 -8.00 -2.56 5.66
N ARG A 156 -8.00 -1.88 4.51
CA ARG A 156 -9.19 -1.79 3.66
C ARG A 156 -9.49 -3.07 2.92
N GLU A 157 -8.47 -3.65 2.27
CA GLU A 157 -8.63 -4.88 1.52
C GLU A 157 -9.00 -6.05 2.43
N SER A 158 -8.65 -5.97 3.72
CA SER A 158 -9.04 -6.91 4.75
C SER A 158 -10.44 -6.67 5.35
N GLY A 159 -11.10 -5.57 5.00
CA GLY A 159 -12.36 -5.19 5.63
C GLY A 159 -12.23 -4.75 7.09
N GLY A 160 -11.04 -4.31 7.51
CA GLY A 160 -10.74 -3.85 8.87
C GLY A 160 -10.35 -4.96 9.84
N THR A 161 -9.82 -6.08 9.34
CA THR A 161 -9.48 -7.25 10.17
C THR A 161 -7.99 -7.37 10.44
N VAL A 162 -7.16 -7.17 9.42
CA VAL A 162 -5.69 -7.29 9.50
C VAL A 162 -4.97 -6.21 8.71
N MET A 163 -3.76 -5.86 9.14
CA MET A 163 -2.79 -5.01 8.44
C MET A 163 -1.35 -5.52 8.66
N PRO A 164 -0.37 -5.10 7.83
CA PRO A 164 1.06 -5.33 8.06
C PRO A 164 1.52 -4.85 9.43
N ARG A 165 2.18 -5.75 10.16
CA ARG A 165 2.78 -5.49 11.47
C ARG A 165 4.17 -4.89 11.31
N PHE A 166 4.24 -3.66 10.82
CA PHE A 166 5.51 -2.94 10.72
C PHE A 166 6.14 -2.70 12.10
N ASP A 167 7.47 -2.68 12.14
CA ASP A 167 8.25 -2.23 13.27
C ASP A 167 8.12 -0.71 13.41
N LEU A 168 7.25 -0.29 14.34
CA LEU A 168 6.93 1.12 14.58
C LEU A 168 7.31 1.52 16.00
N GLY A 169 7.68 2.79 16.13
CA GLY A 169 8.14 3.36 17.38
C GLY A 169 9.51 3.99 17.19
N THR A 170 9.56 5.31 17.32
CA THR A 170 10.81 6.07 17.40
C THR A 170 10.77 6.95 18.65
N ALA A 171 11.81 7.76 18.85
CA ALA A 171 11.80 8.79 19.90
C ALA A 171 10.65 9.80 19.74
N CYS A 172 10.08 9.92 18.54
CA CYS A 172 8.94 10.79 18.24
C CYS A 172 7.58 10.14 18.54
N GLY A 173 7.55 8.83 18.82
CA GLY A 173 6.35 8.11 19.21
C GLY A 173 6.04 6.86 18.36
N PRO A 174 4.93 6.17 18.67
CA PRO A 174 4.60 4.84 18.13
C PRO A 174 4.08 4.84 16.69
N ALA A 175 3.89 6.00 16.07
CA ALA A 175 3.34 6.13 14.71
C ALA A 175 4.42 6.12 13.61
N TYR A 176 5.67 6.38 13.98
CA TYR A 176 6.77 6.50 13.04
C TYR A 176 7.45 5.15 12.82
N VAL A 177 7.78 4.84 11.58
CA VAL A 177 8.50 3.61 11.25
C VAL A 177 9.91 3.66 11.80
N ASP A 178 10.34 2.57 12.42
CA ASP A 178 11.72 2.38 12.81
C ASP A 178 12.52 1.84 11.62
N VAL A 179 13.31 2.73 11.00
CA VAL A 179 14.11 2.41 9.81
C VAL A 179 15.56 2.10 10.20
N ARG A 180 15.99 0.87 9.92
CA ARG A 180 17.41 0.49 10.02
C ARG A 180 18.15 1.00 8.80
N LYS A 181 19.21 1.76 9.01
CA LYS A 181 20.10 2.21 7.93
C LYS A 181 21.27 1.25 7.78
N VAL A 182 21.58 0.89 6.54
CA VAL A 182 22.65 -0.06 6.20
C VAL A 182 23.50 0.47 5.05
N GLU A 183 24.80 0.66 5.30
CA GLU A 183 25.76 0.67 4.20
C GLU A 183 26.04 -0.77 3.80
N LEU A 184 25.75 -1.10 2.54
CA LEU A 184 25.96 -2.42 2.00
C LEU A 184 27.46 -2.73 1.91
N PRO A 185 27.90 -4.00 2.07
CA PRO A 185 29.32 -4.36 2.11
C PRO A 185 30.02 -4.33 0.74
N ARG A 186 29.35 -3.89 -0.33
CA ARG A 186 29.89 -3.84 -1.69
C ARG A 186 29.56 -2.50 -2.32
N PRO A 187 30.44 -1.94 -3.17
CA PRO A 187 30.08 -0.82 -4.01
C PRO A 187 29.07 -1.25 -5.07
N ARG A 188 28.53 -0.31 -5.83
CA ARG A 188 27.46 -0.56 -6.81
C ARG A 188 27.84 -1.64 -7.83
N GLU A 189 29.09 -1.66 -8.26
CA GLU A 189 29.64 -2.58 -9.27
C GLU A 189 29.76 -4.01 -8.74
N GLY A 190 29.73 -4.19 -7.41
CA GLY A 190 29.75 -5.50 -6.76
C GLY A 190 28.40 -6.24 -6.81
N TYR A 191 27.35 -5.60 -7.31
CA TYR A 191 26.02 -6.18 -7.51
C TYR A 191 25.74 -6.41 -9.00
N PRO A 192 25.23 -7.59 -9.39
CA PRO A 192 24.81 -7.88 -10.76
C PRO A 192 23.88 -6.81 -11.35
N ALA A 193 23.98 -6.60 -12.65
CA ALA A 193 23.08 -5.67 -13.35
C ALA A 193 21.64 -6.19 -13.44
N ASP A 194 21.48 -7.52 -13.47
CA ASP A 194 20.19 -8.19 -13.38
C ASP A 194 19.66 -8.13 -11.93
N ALA A 195 18.46 -7.57 -11.76
CA ALA A 195 17.90 -7.30 -10.44
C ALA A 195 17.58 -8.59 -9.65
N ALA A 196 17.13 -9.67 -10.30
CA ALA A 196 16.87 -10.94 -9.64
C ALA A 196 18.17 -11.56 -9.09
N ARG A 197 19.25 -11.53 -9.87
CA ARG A 197 20.58 -11.94 -9.38
C ARG A 197 21.14 -11.00 -8.32
N ALA A 198 20.88 -9.70 -8.43
CA ALA A 198 21.26 -8.74 -7.39
C ALA A 198 20.54 -9.03 -6.06
N ALA A 199 19.26 -9.40 -6.10
CA ALA A 199 18.47 -9.77 -4.93
C ALA A 199 19.09 -10.93 -4.14
N LEU A 200 19.62 -11.95 -4.84
CA LEU A 200 20.32 -13.06 -4.19
C LEU A 200 21.55 -12.58 -3.40
N VAL A 201 22.35 -11.70 -4.00
CA VAL A 201 23.54 -11.13 -3.36
C VAL A 201 23.15 -10.21 -2.20
N LEU A 202 22.12 -9.36 -2.39
CA LEU A 202 21.57 -8.49 -1.35
C LEU A 202 21.03 -9.28 -0.16
N ALA A 203 20.24 -10.32 -0.40
CA ALA A 203 19.68 -11.17 0.64
C ALA A 203 20.80 -11.87 1.43
N GLN A 204 21.86 -12.32 0.76
CA GLN A 204 23.02 -12.89 1.43
C GLN A 204 23.76 -11.86 2.30
N ASP A 205 24.03 -10.68 1.75
CA ASP A 205 24.76 -9.62 2.46
C ASP A 205 23.94 -9.11 3.68
N LEU A 206 22.62 -8.96 3.53
CA LEU A 206 21.73 -8.48 4.60
C LEU A 206 21.37 -9.55 5.63
N SER A 207 21.25 -10.83 5.26
CA SER A 207 20.97 -11.91 6.23
C SER A 207 22.08 -12.07 7.27
N ASN A 208 23.31 -11.65 6.96
CA ASN A 208 24.40 -11.66 7.93
C ASN A 208 24.34 -10.47 8.90
N LEU A 209 23.74 -9.36 8.48
CA LEU A 209 23.60 -8.14 9.26
C LEU A 209 22.31 -8.11 10.07
N LEU A 210 21.30 -8.87 9.63
CA LEU A 210 19.93 -8.82 10.14
C LEU A 210 19.50 -10.20 10.65
N GLY A 211 18.64 -10.23 11.67
CA GLY A 211 18.17 -11.47 12.28
C GLY A 211 17.14 -12.24 11.43
N PRO A 212 16.89 -13.52 11.71
CA PRO A 212 16.00 -14.34 10.88
C PRO A 212 14.50 -14.25 11.22
N ASN A 213 14.12 -13.62 12.33
CA ASN A 213 12.75 -13.73 12.89
C ASN A 213 11.80 -12.61 12.41
N ARG A 214 12.21 -11.84 11.42
CA ARG A 214 11.47 -10.70 10.84
C ARG A 214 11.48 -10.80 9.33
N ASP A 215 10.47 -10.23 8.70
CA ASP A 215 10.53 -9.95 7.27
C ASP A 215 11.03 -8.54 7.05
N TYR A 216 11.68 -8.32 5.91
CA TYR A 216 12.40 -7.09 5.63
C TYR A 216 11.86 -6.43 4.38
N LEU A 217 11.41 -5.19 4.50
CA LEU A 217 11.11 -4.33 3.36
C LEU A 217 12.29 -3.37 3.18
N VAL A 218 13.08 -3.60 2.14
CA VAL A 218 14.38 -2.95 1.93
C VAL A 218 14.29 -1.98 0.77
N TYR A 219 14.50 -0.70 1.06
CA TYR A 219 14.68 0.35 0.07
C TYR A 219 16.17 0.44 -0.29
N VAL A 220 16.53 -0.10 -1.45
CA VAL A 220 17.92 -0.15 -1.93
C VAL A 220 18.21 1.03 -2.88
N ASP A 221 18.96 2.02 -2.42
CA ASP A 221 19.26 3.25 -3.16
C ASP A 221 20.30 3.04 -4.28
N GLY A 222 20.03 3.62 -5.44
CA GLY A 222 20.99 3.74 -6.54
C GLY A 222 21.45 2.41 -7.14
N LEU A 223 20.69 1.33 -6.95
CA LEU A 223 21.03 0.01 -7.48
C LEU A 223 20.38 -0.28 -8.84
N ALA A 224 19.46 0.54 -9.34
CA ALA A 224 18.93 0.34 -10.70
C ALA A 224 20.06 0.46 -11.74
N SER A 225 20.23 -0.56 -12.60
CA SER A 225 21.38 -0.67 -13.53
C SER A 225 21.13 -0.13 -14.92
N SER A 226 19.86 -0.13 -15.38
CA SER A 226 19.39 0.21 -16.74
C SER A 226 18.10 -0.55 -17.13
N GLY A 227 17.68 -1.55 -16.35
CA GLY A 227 16.39 -2.22 -16.53
C GLY A 227 15.30 -1.54 -15.71
N ASP A 228 14.09 -1.40 -16.26
CA ASP A 228 12.89 -0.80 -15.63
C ASP A 228 12.38 -1.55 -14.39
N ALA A 229 13.20 -2.41 -13.80
CA ALA A 229 12.93 -3.15 -12.58
C ALA A 229 12.78 -2.18 -11.41
N THR A 230 11.62 -2.24 -10.79
CA THR A 230 11.24 -1.44 -9.64
C THR A 230 11.47 -2.21 -8.35
N GLY A 231 11.36 -3.53 -8.37
CA GLY A 231 11.55 -4.38 -7.21
C GLY A 231 11.81 -5.84 -7.55
N VAL A 232 12.00 -6.62 -6.48
CA VAL A 232 12.14 -8.07 -6.46
C VAL A 232 12.07 -8.56 -5.03
N ALA A 233 11.51 -9.74 -4.80
CA ALA A 233 11.43 -10.33 -3.47
C ALA A 233 11.96 -11.76 -3.40
N THR A 234 12.24 -12.19 -2.18
CA THR A 234 12.34 -13.59 -1.81
C THR A 234 11.01 -14.03 -1.21
N MET A 235 10.59 -15.26 -1.51
CA MET A 235 9.38 -15.84 -0.95
C MET A 235 9.60 -17.32 -0.56
N ALA A 236 8.79 -17.80 0.37
CA ALA A 236 8.69 -19.23 0.63
C ALA A 236 7.96 -19.92 -0.51
N SER A 237 8.49 -21.06 -0.98
CA SER A 237 7.73 -22.03 -1.77
C SER A 237 7.16 -23.08 -0.81
N ASP A 238 5.97 -22.80 -0.32
CA ASP A 238 5.23 -23.57 0.68
C ASP A 238 3.77 -23.10 0.68
N ASP A 239 2.86 -23.91 0.16
CA ASP A 239 1.43 -23.63 0.09
C ASP A 239 0.63 -24.29 1.22
N SER A 240 1.29 -24.88 2.22
CA SER A 240 0.60 -25.53 3.33
C SER A 240 -0.20 -24.51 4.15
N PRO A 241 -1.42 -24.83 4.61
CA PRO A 241 -2.30 -23.86 5.29
C PRO A 241 -1.96 -23.61 6.77
N GLY A 242 -1.01 -24.36 7.31
CA GLY A 242 -0.72 -24.46 8.73
C GLY A 242 0.24 -23.38 9.24
N PRO A 243 0.38 -23.25 10.57
CA PRO A 243 1.33 -22.31 11.18
C PRO A 243 2.80 -22.69 10.91
N ASP A 244 3.07 -23.96 10.58
CA ASP A 244 4.40 -24.45 10.21
C ASP A 244 4.81 -24.05 8.78
N ASN A 245 3.93 -23.34 8.05
CA ASN A 245 4.27 -22.80 6.74
C ASN A 245 5.52 -21.91 6.85
N ARG A 246 6.48 -22.11 5.95
CA ARG A 246 7.74 -21.37 5.95
C ARG A 246 7.58 -19.85 5.88
N ALA A 247 6.55 -19.34 5.21
CA ALA A 247 6.25 -17.90 5.17
C ALA A 247 5.89 -17.32 6.56
N ALA A 248 5.58 -18.15 7.55
CA ALA A 248 5.36 -17.73 8.93
C ALA A 248 6.66 -17.59 9.76
N SER A 249 7.81 -18.07 9.25
CA SER A 249 9.07 -18.14 10.03
C SER A 249 9.90 -16.85 10.02
N GLY A 250 9.75 -16.02 8.99
CA GLY A 250 10.56 -14.82 8.77
C GLY A 250 11.89 -15.06 8.04
N GLY A 251 12.58 -13.96 7.77
CA GLY A 251 13.86 -13.92 7.09
C GLY A 251 13.74 -13.73 5.57
N PHE A 252 12.58 -13.27 5.10
CA PHE A 252 12.36 -12.93 3.70
C PHE A 252 12.56 -11.43 3.46
N PHE A 253 12.99 -11.10 2.24
CA PHE A 253 13.31 -9.75 1.81
C PHE A 253 12.45 -9.34 0.62
N GLY A 254 11.79 -8.19 0.73
CA GLY A 254 11.22 -7.47 -0.39
C GLY A 254 12.08 -6.26 -0.71
N PHE A 255 12.65 -6.19 -1.90
CA PHE A 255 13.55 -5.13 -2.32
C PHE A 255 12.84 -4.13 -3.21
N VAL A 256 12.68 -2.89 -2.73
CA VAL A 256 12.33 -1.74 -3.57
C VAL A 256 13.64 -1.18 -4.13
N ILE A 257 13.83 -1.26 -5.44
CA ILE A 257 15.08 -0.89 -6.12
C ILE A 257 14.99 0.58 -6.57
N GLY A 258 15.87 1.40 -6.04
CA GLY A 258 15.95 2.83 -6.34
C GLY A 258 16.85 3.13 -7.54
N ASP A 259 16.46 4.12 -8.34
CA ASP A 259 17.24 4.68 -9.44
C ASP A 259 18.02 5.95 -9.06
N GLY A 260 17.94 6.36 -7.78
CA GLY A 260 18.59 7.56 -7.26
C GLY A 260 17.83 8.86 -7.57
N SER A 261 16.64 8.78 -8.19
CA SER A 261 15.78 9.93 -8.43
C SER A 261 15.09 10.43 -7.15
N PRO A 262 14.59 11.67 -7.12
CA PRO A 262 13.89 12.21 -5.96
C PRO A 262 12.65 11.41 -5.51
N ASP A 263 12.03 10.64 -6.41
CA ASP A 263 10.87 9.79 -6.11
C ASP A 263 11.27 8.33 -5.77
N PHE A 264 12.58 8.07 -5.62
CA PHE A 264 13.23 6.77 -5.43
C PHE A 264 13.16 5.86 -6.66
N ASN A 265 11.96 5.61 -7.20
CA ASN A 265 11.71 5.01 -8.51
C ASN A 265 10.26 5.33 -8.95
N ARG A 266 9.90 4.96 -10.19
CA ARG A 266 8.60 5.29 -10.80
C ARG A 266 7.34 4.68 -10.14
N ALA A 267 7.47 3.59 -9.36
CA ALA A 267 6.34 2.82 -8.83
C ALA A 267 6.46 2.51 -7.33
N ARG A 268 7.32 3.24 -6.62
CA ARG A 268 7.83 2.99 -5.26
C ARG A 268 6.79 2.42 -4.28
N THR A 269 5.65 3.08 -4.10
CA THR A 269 4.61 2.62 -3.16
C THR A 269 3.95 1.31 -3.59
N LEU A 270 3.69 1.14 -4.89
CA LEU A 270 3.12 -0.11 -5.41
C LEU A 270 4.13 -1.24 -5.24
N THR A 271 5.39 -1.00 -5.60
CA THR A 271 6.50 -1.95 -5.40
C THR A 271 6.62 -2.34 -3.94
N ALA A 272 6.62 -1.39 -3.01
CA ALA A 272 6.72 -1.69 -1.58
C ALA A 272 5.62 -2.65 -1.09
N ILE A 273 4.38 -2.46 -1.56
CA ILE A 273 3.26 -3.35 -1.24
C ILE A 273 3.42 -4.70 -1.95
N HIS A 274 3.83 -4.70 -3.22
CA HIS A 274 4.04 -5.90 -4.03
C HIS A 274 5.11 -6.82 -3.42
N GLU A 275 6.32 -6.30 -3.21
CA GLU A 275 7.42 -7.08 -2.68
C GLU A 275 7.17 -7.54 -1.24
N LEU A 276 6.53 -6.70 -0.42
CA LEU A 276 6.08 -7.12 0.90
C LEU A 276 5.13 -8.32 0.79
N THR A 277 4.18 -8.29 -0.13
CA THR A 277 3.19 -9.36 -0.28
C THR A 277 3.86 -10.68 -0.70
N HIS A 278 4.94 -10.62 -1.49
CA HIS A 278 5.80 -11.78 -1.74
C HIS A 278 6.45 -12.35 -0.47
N THR A 279 7.03 -11.50 0.39
CA THR A 279 7.65 -11.99 1.65
C THR A 279 6.64 -12.71 2.54
N LEU A 280 5.36 -12.32 2.47
CA LEU A 280 4.27 -12.96 3.20
C LEU A 280 3.79 -14.28 2.58
N GLY A 281 4.39 -14.73 1.47
CA GLY A 281 4.13 -16.02 0.83
C GLY A 281 3.21 -15.98 -0.39
N ALA A 282 2.93 -14.81 -0.97
CA ALA A 282 2.23 -14.73 -2.26
C ALA A 282 3.23 -14.75 -3.45
N VAL A 283 2.85 -15.15 -4.66
CA VAL A 283 1.72 -16.02 -5.01
C VAL A 283 2.25 -17.44 -5.16
N GLN A 284 1.65 -18.41 -4.47
CA GLN A 284 2.08 -19.80 -4.59
C GLN A 284 1.75 -20.35 -5.97
N ASP A 285 2.62 -21.21 -6.51
CA ASP A 285 2.40 -21.78 -7.85
C ASP A 285 1.09 -22.58 -7.92
N SER A 286 0.63 -23.20 -6.84
CA SER A 286 -0.63 -23.95 -6.81
C SER A 286 -1.90 -23.08 -6.76
N ALA A 287 -1.77 -21.75 -6.66
CA ALA A 287 -2.92 -20.85 -6.64
C ALA A 287 -3.71 -20.93 -7.98
N PRO A 288 -5.05 -20.81 -7.93
CA PRO A 288 -5.93 -21.00 -9.10
C PRO A 288 -5.55 -20.19 -10.33
N HIS A 289 -5.07 -18.95 -10.13
CA HIS A 289 -4.70 -18.04 -11.20
C HIS A 289 -3.21 -17.68 -11.18
N SER A 290 -2.35 -18.56 -10.65
CA SER A 290 -0.90 -18.36 -10.68
C SER A 290 -0.35 -18.40 -12.10
N THR A 291 0.61 -17.53 -12.41
CA THR A 291 1.43 -17.60 -13.63
C THR A 291 2.45 -18.75 -13.58
N GLY A 292 2.71 -19.31 -12.38
CA GLY A 292 3.80 -20.26 -12.13
C GLY A 292 5.19 -19.61 -12.05
N ALA A 293 5.27 -18.28 -12.06
CA ALA A 293 6.52 -17.51 -11.93
C ALA A 293 6.52 -16.55 -10.72
N GLY A 294 5.48 -16.60 -9.87
CA GLY A 294 5.35 -15.82 -8.64
C GLY A 294 4.19 -14.84 -8.65
N HIS A 295 3.56 -14.63 -9.80
CA HIS A 295 2.45 -13.70 -10.00
C HIS A 295 1.14 -14.43 -10.25
N CYS A 296 0.08 -13.65 -10.47
CA CYS A 296 -1.22 -14.11 -10.95
C CYS A 296 -1.63 -13.44 -12.27
N PHE A 297 -2.75 -13.85 -12.86
CA PHE A 297 -3.25 -13.30 -14.13
C PHE A 297 -4.69 -12.74 -14.06
N ASP A 298 -5.23 -12.53 -12.86
CA ASP A 298 -6.60 -12.01 -12.67
C ASP A 298 -6.79 -10.53 -13.03
N GLU A 299 -5.67 -9.83 -13.25
CA GLU A 299 -5.57 -8.41 -13.60
C GLU A 299 -6.14 -7.46 -12.53
N GLN A 300 -5.70 -6.20 -12.53
CA GLN A 300 -6.13 -5.17 -11.55
C GLN A 300 -5.90 -5.58 -10.09
N ASP A 301 -4.78 -6.21 -9.87
CA ASP A 301 -4.35 -6.83 -8.63
C ASP A 301 -2.88 -6.46 -8.39
N VAL A 302 -2.46 -6.34 -7.14
CA VAL A 302 -1.07 -5.97 -6.79
C VAL A 302 -0.08 -6.96 -7.40
N MET A 303 -0.41 -8.25 -7.43
CA MET A 303 0.46 -9.35 -7.83
C MET A 303 0.16 -9.88 -9.23
N CYS A 304 -0.81 -9.33 -9.97
CA CYS A 304 -1.16 -9.88 -11.28
C CYS A 304 -0.68 -9.03 -12.45
N TYR A 305 0.09 -9.67 -13.33
CA TYR A 305 0.40 -9.23 -14.69
C TYR A 305 0.98 -10.41 -15.48
N ASP A 306 0.98 -10.32 -16.81
CA ASP A 306 1.65 -11.31 -17.66
C ASP A 306 3.18 -11.17 -17.53
N ASP A 307 3.78 -12.07 -16.76
CA ASP A 307 5.22 -12.20 -16.57
C ASP A 307 5.87 -13.24 -17.50
N GLY A 308 5.12 -13.78 -18.47
CA GLY A 308 5.57 -14.87 -19.34
C GLY A 308 5.68 -16.22 -18.64
N GLY A 309 5.12 -16.35 -17.43
CA GLY A 309 5.09 -17.61 -16.69
C GLY A 309 4.38 -18.74 -17.46
N PRO A 310 4.74 -20.00 -17.20
CA PRO A 310 4.28 -21.15 -17.99
C PRO A 310 2.77 -21.45 -17.86
N ARG A 311 2.08 -20.81 -16.91
CA ARG A 311 0.64 -21.00 -16.66
C ARG A 311 -0.20 -19.79 -17.05
N VAL A 312 0.41 -18.74 -17.59
CA VAL A 312 -0.33 -17.59 -18.11
C VAL A 312 -1.15 -18.03 -19.33
N PRO A 313 -2.48 -17.79 -19.34
CA PRO A 313 -3.30 -18.03 -20.53
C PRO A 313 -3.12 -16.90 -21.56
N HIS A 314 -3.02 -17.28 -22.84
CA HIS A 314 -3.03 -16.34 -23.97
C HIS A 314 -4.18 -16.66 -24.94
N PRO A 315 -5.17 -15.75 -25.12
CA PRO A 315 -5.27 -14.42 -24.53
C PRO A 315 -5.60 -14.44 -23.03
N LEU A 316 -5.21 -13.37 -22.33
CA LEU A 316 -5.57 -13.17 -20.92
C LEU A 316 -7.10 -13.18 -20.73
N PRO A 317 -7.60 -13.71 -19.60
CA PRO A 317 -9.01 -13.70 -19.30
C PRO A 317 -9.53 -12.28 -19.12
N ARG A 318 -10.86 -12.15 -19.10
CA ARG A 318 -11.48 -10.86 -18.79
C ARG A 318 -11.17 -10.49 -17.35
N VAL A 319 -10.71 -9.26 -17.17
CA VAL A 319 -10.46 -8.63 -15.87
C VAL A 319 -11.61 -8.91 -14.90
N ARG A 320 -11.31 -9.58 -13.77
CA ARG A 320 -12.31 -9.96 -12.75
C ARG A 320 -12.68 -8.79 -11.84
N CYS A 321 -11.75 -7.86 -11.61
CA CYS A 321 -11.93 -6.72 -10.72
C CYS A 321 -11.89 -5.38 -11.43
N ARG A 322 -12.78 -4.48 -11.04
CA ARG A 322 -12.74 -3.11 -11.55
C ARG A 322 -11.59 -2.35 -10.89
N ALA A 323 -10.63 -1.91 -11.70
CA ALA A 323 -9.61 -0.92 -11.33
C ALA A 323 -10.24 0.34 -10.74
N ASN A 324 -9.80 0.82 -9.57
CA ASN A 324 -10.19 2.16 -9.12
C ASN A 324 -9.33 2.74 -7.98
N PRO A 325 -8.72 3.92 -8.17
CA PRO A 325 -7.55 4.12 -9.04
C PRO A 325 -6.33 3.25 -8.68
N LEU A 326 -6.46 2.37 -7.68
CA LEU A 326 -5.46 1.43 -7.21
C LEU A 326 -5.87 -0.01 -7.58
N PRO A 327 -4.90 -0.93 -7.68
CA PRO A 327 -5.19 -2.36 -7.78
C PRO A 327 -5.85 -2.89 -6.49
N ARG A 328 -6.43 -4.09 -6.58
CA ARG A 328 -6.87 -4.87 -5.41
C ARG A 328 -5.69 -5.60 -4.78
N LEU A 329 -5.79 -5.98 -3.51
CA LEU A 329 -4.77 -6.83 -2.89
C LEU A 329 -4.91 -8.29 -3.29
N ASP A 330 -6.11 -8.81 -3.52
CA ASP A 330 -6.33 -10.12 -4.13
C ASP A 330 -7.69 -10.02 -4.85
N CYS A 331 -7.63 -9.97 -6.17
CA CYS A 331 -8.77 -9.86 -7.04
C CYS A 331 -9.52 -11.19 -7.10
N GLY A 332 -10.70 -11.23 -6.48
CA GLY A 332 -11.49 -12.47 -6.38
C GLY A 332 -11.33 -13.17 -5.04
N ARG A 333 -10.25 -12.86 -4.29
CA ARG A 333 -9.99 -13.37 -2.93
C ARG A 333 -9.86 -14.89 -2.91
N ASP A 334 -9.16 -15.44 -3.91
CA ASP A 334 -9.03 -16.87 -4.12
C ASP A 334 -7.60 -17.34 -4.44
N ASP A 335 -6.62 -16.44 -4.57
CA ASP A 335 -5.24 -16.81 -4.92
C ASP A 335 -4.27 -16.79 -3.73
N TYR A 336 -4.31 -15.76 -2.88
CA TYR A 336 -3.35 -15.63 -1.77
C TYR A 336 -3.84 -14.85 -0.55
N PHE A 337 -4.90 -14.03 -0.66
CA PHE A 337 -5.39 -13.21 0.44
C PHE A 337 -6.92 -13.18 0.53
N ALA A 338 -7.44 -13.81 1.59
CA ALA A 338 -8.85 -13.72 1.96
C ALA A 338 -9.01 -13.72 3.49
N PRO A 339 -9.38 -12.61 4.14
CA PRO A 339 -9.58 -12.57 5.59
C PRO A 339 -10.68 -13.52 6.09
N THR A 340 -11.67 -13.78 5.24
CA THR A 340 -12.75 -14.72 5.52
C THR A 340 -12.91 -15.62 4.28
N PRO A 341 -12.01 -16.59 4.10
CA PRO A 341 -12.07 -17.45 2.91
C PRO A 341 -13.34 -18.30 2.98
N ALA A 342 -14.01 -18.49 1.85
CA ALA A 342 -15.08 -19.47 1.76
C ALA A 342 -14.50 -20.86 2.06
N SER A 343 -15.22 -21.70 2.82
CA SER A 343 -14.71 -23.02 3.26
C SER A 343 -14.31 -23.95 2.11
N THR A 344 -14.85 -23.73 0.91
CA THR A 344 -14.54 -24.50 -0.29
C THR A 344 -13.40 -23.90 -1.13
N SER A 345 -12.97 -22.66 -0.86
CA SER A 345 -11.95 -21.96 -1.66
C SER A 345 -10.56 -22.58 -1.50
N TYR A 346 -9.66 -22.25 -2.43
CA TYR A 346 -8.25 -22.62 -2.35
C TYR A 346 -7.64 -22.19 -1.00
N LEU A 347 -7.90 -20.94 -0.58
CA LEU A 347 -7.41 -20.33 0.66
C LEU A 347 -8.01 -20.87 1.96
N ALA A 348 -9.00 -21.77 1.89
CA ALA A 348 -9.41 -22.55 3.06
C ALA A 348 -8.46 -23.71 3.36
N ARG A 349 -7.76 -24.23 2.33
CA ARG A 349 -6.93 -25.45 2.39
C ARG A 349 -5.45 -25.21 2.06
N HIS A 350 -5.08 -24.01 1.65
CA HIS A 350 -3.71 -23.62 1.33
C HIS A 350 -3.30 -22.37 2.12
N TRP A 351 -2.03 -21.98 1.99
CA TRP A 351 -1.51 -20.76 2.58
C TRP A 351 -2.38 -19.56 2.22
N ASN A 352 -2.70 -18.77 3.24
CA ASN A 352 -3.50 -17.57 3.10
C ASN A 352 -2.76 -16.47 3.84
N VAL A 353 -2.28 -15.47 3.11
CA VAL A 353 -1.52 -14.33 3.63
C VAL A 353 -2.26 -13.67 4.80
N ALA A 354 -3.60 -13.67 4.81
CA ALA A 354 -4.39 -13.13 5.91
C ALA A 354 -4.16 -13.82 7.28
N ARG A 355 -3.54 -15.01 7.29
CA ARG A 355 -3.15 -15.76 8.50
C ARG A 355 -1.69 -15.56 8.89
N SER A 356 -0.92 -14.78 8.14
CA SER A 356 0.50 -14.56 8.41
C SER A 356 0.71 -13.89 9.78
N PRO A 357 1.67 -14.36 10.60
CA PRO A 357 1.98 -13.73 11.89
C PRO A 357 2.58 -12.33 11.74
N PHE A 358 3.06 -11.98 10.53
CA PHE A 358 3.54 -10.66 10.14
C PHE A 358 2.39 -9.66 9.88
N LEU A 359 1.14 -10.10 10.01
CA LEU A 359 -0.02 -9.23 10.09
C LEU A 359 -0.51 -9.11 11.54
N CYS A 360 -1.27 -8.06 11.80
CA CYS A 360 -1.86 -7.78 13.10
C CYS A 360 -3.30 -7.25 12.94
N GLY A 361 -4.15 -7.61 13.89
CA GLY A 361 -5.50 -7.08 14.06
C GLY A 361 -5.64 -6.30 15.38
N GLU A 362 -6.87 -5.98 15.76
CA GLU A 362 -7.14 -5.38 17.08
C GLU A 362 -6.79 -6.37 18.21
N PRO A 363 -6.37 -5.89 19.40
CA PRO A 363 -6.07 -4.49 19.74
C PRO A 363 -4.61 -4.08 19.42
N GLU A 364 -3.79 -5.00 18.91
CA GLU A 364 -2.36 -4.75 18.62
C GLU A 364 -2.19 -3.64 17.57
N CYS A 365 -3.07 -3.64 16.56
CA CYS A 365 -3.04 -2.70 15.45
C CYS A 365 -4.43 -2.08 15.24
N PRO A 366 -4.53 -0.76 14.99
CA PRO A 366 -5.80 -0.04 14.87
C PRO A 366 -6.45 -0.27 13.48
N VAL A 367 -6.71 -1.52 13.13
CA VAL A 367 -7.21 -1.96 11.80
C VAL A 367 -8.56 -1.37 11.47
N SER A 368 -9.47 -1.33 12.44
CA SER A 368 -10.81 -0.79 12.21
C SER A 368 -10.75 0.70 11.92
N GLU A 369 -9.90 1.42 12.64
CA GLU A 369 -9.70 2.85 12.43
C GLU A 369 -9.09 3.12 11.06
N LEU A 370 -7.99 2.43 10.71
CA LEU A 370 -7.31 2.63 9.42
C LEU A 370 -8.22 2.27 8.23
N ALA A 371 -8.99 1.19 8.32
CA ALA A 371 -9.94 0.81 7.28
C ALA A 371 -11.03 1.88 7.06
N GLN A 372 -11.43 2.56 8.14
CA GLN A 372 -12.45 3.61 8.11
C GLN A 372 -11.93 4.98 7.70
N ARG A 373 -10.60 5.23 7.76
CA ARG A 373 -9.96 6.56 7.56
C ARG A 373 -10.21 7.23 6.21
N THR A 374 -11.01 6.63 5.34
CA THR A 374 -11.19 7.04 3.96
C THR A 374 -12.48 6.61 3.28
N ILE A 375 -13.45 6.14 4.05
CA ILE A 375 -14.82 6.49 3.65
C ILE A 375 -14.88 7.98 3.95
N PRO A 376 -14.87 8.93 2.97
CA PRO A 376 -15.48 10.20 3.27
C PRO A 376 -16.84 9.78 3.75
N ALA A 377 -17.16 9.97 5.03
CA ALA A 377 -18.52 9.85 5.50
C ALA A 377 -19.29 10.59 4.42
N ALA A 378 -20.03 9.84 3.61
CA ALA A 378 -20.91 10.45 2.66
C ALA A 378 -21.86 11.13 3.62
N LYS A 379 -21.58 12.39 3.96
CA LYS A 379 -22.60 13.34 4.28
C LYS A 379 -23.41 13.24 3.01
N THR A 380 -24.41 12.37 3.05
CA THR A 380 -25.61 12.43 2.25
C THR A 380 -26.18 13.80 2.59
N ARG A 381 -25.52 14.84 2.09
CA ARG A 381 -26.04 16.18 2.00
C ARG A 381 -27.12 15.96 0.97
N ARG A 382 -28.33 15.69 1.49
CA ARG A 382 -29.55 15.54 0.69
C ARG A 382 -29.45 16.55 -0.46
N PRO A 383 -29.70 16.18 -1.72
CA PRO A 383 -29.59 17.08 -2.88
C PRO A 383 -30.24 18.46 -2.65
N GLN A 384 -31.28 18.48 -1.81
CA GLN A 384 -31.97 19.65 -1.29
C GLN A 384 -31.04 20.68 -0.61
N THR A 385 -30.08 20.26 0.22
CA THR A 385 -29.14 21.13 0.95
C THR A 385 -28.11 21.81 0.05
N SER A 386 -27.69 21.14 -1.03
CA SER A 386 -26.78 21.71 -2.03
C SER A 386 -27.49 22.77 -2.89
N ALA A 387 -28.72 22.47 -3.33
CA ALA A 387 -29.52 23.37 -4.15
C ALA A 387 -29.90 24.67 -3.40
N THR A 388 -30.32 24.58 -2.13
CA THR A 388 -30.64 25.76 -1.32
C THR A 388 -29.40 26.57 -0.95
N GLY A 389 -28.25 25.93 -0.73
CA GLY A 389 -26.98 26.61 -0.50
C GLY A 389 -26.52 27.44 -1.72
N ALA A 390 -26.64 26.88 -2.93
CA ALA A 390 -26.34 27.61 -4.17
C ALA A 390 -27.29 28.79 -4.41
N LEU A 391 -28.58 28.62 -4.10
CA LEU A 391 -29.57 29.68 -4.15
C LEU A 391 -29.24 30.80 -3.15
N ALA A 392 -28.92 30.46 -1.89
CA ALA A 392 -28.56 31.42 -0.85
C ALA A 392 -27.37 32.30 -1.24
N ARG A 393 -26.31 31.72 -1.84
CA ARG A 393 -25.14 32.48 -2.34
C ARG A 393 -25.51 33.48 -3.44
N ARG A 394 -26.37 33.09 -4.38
CA ARG A 394 -26.83 33.99 -5.46
C ARG A 394 -27.63 35.16 -4.90
N LEU A 395 -28.51 34.89 -3.94
CA LEU A 395 -29.31 35.93 -3.28
C LEU A 395 -28.43 36.84 -2.40
N ALA A 396 -27.46 36.30 -1.67
CA ALA A 396 -26.49 37.09 -0.90
C ALA A 396 -25.76 38.13 -1.76
N ARG A 397 -25.30 37.73 -2.95
CA ARG A 397 -24.66 38.68 -3.89
C ARG A 397 -25.61 39.78 -4.36
N GLN A 398 -26.88 39.47 -4.61
CA GLN A 398 -27.87 40.49 -4.97
C GLN A 398 -28.15 41.46 -3.83
N VAL A 399 -28.28 40.94 -2.61
CA VAL A 399 -28.50 41.75 -1.40
C VAL A 399 -27.31 42.65 -1.12
N ALA A 400 -26.09 42.11 -1.13
CA ALA A 400 -24.86 42.87 -0.94
C ALA A 400 -24.73 44.02 -1.96
N ARG A 401 -24.98 43.74 -3.25
CA ARG A 401 -24.98 44.77 -4.31
C ARG A 401 -26.05 45.84 -4.10
N ALA A 402 -27.23 45.46 -3.63
CA ALA A 402 -28.31 46.42 -3.38
C ALA A 402 -28.01 47.32 -2.18
N ILE A 403 -27.46 46.76 -1.09
CA ILE A 403 -27.00 47.53 0.07
C ILE A 403 -25.88 48.48 -0.34
N ALA A 404 -24.85 47.99 -1.04
CA ALA A 404 -23.73 48.82 -1.49
C ALA A 404 -24.16 49.99 -2.38
N ARG A 405 -25.19 49.81 -3.24
CA ARG A 405 -25.65 50.86 -4.16
C ARG A 405 -26.68 51.82 -3.56
N ARG A 406 -27.52 51.36 -2.64
CA ARG A 406 -28.71 52.11 -2.17
C ARG A 406 -28.74 52.34 -0.67
N GLY A 407 -27.76 51.86 0.07
CA GLY A 407 -27.69 51.93 1.53
C GLY A 407 -28.80 51.15 2.25
N ARG A 408 -29.56 50.29 1.58
CA ARG A 408 -30.70 49.58 2.17
C ARG A 408 -30.96 48.22 1.54
N LEU A 409 -31.66 47.36 2.29
CA LEU A 409 -32.10 46.06 1.80
C LEU A 409 -33.07 46.22 0.60
N PRO A 410 -32.97 45.35 -0.43
CA PRO A 410 -33.93 45.35 -1.53
C PRO A 410 -35.31 44.88 -1.06
N ARG A 411 -36.40 45.39 -1.65
CA ARG A 411 -37.76 44.90 -1.36
C ARG A 411 -38.02 43.49 -1.91
N THR A 412 -37.35 43.12 -3.00
CA THR A 412 -37.48 41.80 -3.62
C THR A 412 -36.16 41.28 -4.13
N VAL A 413 -35.94 39.98 -4.05
CA VAL A 413 -34.79 39.28 -4.64
C VAL A 413 -35.26 38.08 -5.44
N SER A 414 -34.57 37.73 -6.52
CA SER A 414 -34.95 36.58 -7.34
C SER A 414 -33.76 35.86 -7.94
N ALA A 415 -33.82 34.54 -8.03
CA ALA A 415 -32.75 33.76 -8.63
C ALA A 415 -33.26 32.45 -9.24
N ARG A 416 -32.49 31.88 -10.15
CA ARG A 416 -32.74 30.53 -10.67
C ARG A 416 -32.49 29.50 -9.56
N PHE A 417 -33.40 28.53 -9.47
CA PHE A 417 -33.39 27.42 -8.53
C PHE A 417 -33.82 26.15 -9.26
N VAL A 418 -33.15 25.03 -9.02
CA VAL A 418 -33.58 23.72 -9.53
C VAL A 418 -34.27 23.03 -8.38
N ALA A 419 -35.60 22.97 -8.44
CA ALA A 419 -36.41 22.44 -7.37
C ALA A 419 -36.41 20.92 -7.35
N PRO A 420 -36.24 20.28 -6.17
CA PRO A 420 -36.34 18.84 -6.01
C PRO A 420 -37.80 18.34 -6.03
N GLY A 421 -38.78 19.22 -5.81
CA GLY A 421 -40.21 18.90 -5.73
C GLY A 421 -41.06 20.15 -5.46
N ARG A 422 -42.37 19.96 -5.24
CA ARG A 422 -43.27 21.03 -4.80
C ARG A 422 -43.02 21.38 -3.33
N GLY A 423 -43.16 22.64 -2.95
CA GLY A 423 -42.91 23.07 -1.57
C GLY A 423 -42.82 24.59 -1.39
N VAL A 424 -42.25 25.03 -0.27
CA VAL A 424 -42.02 26.44 0.05
C VAL A 424 -40.55 26.65 0.40
N LEU A 425 -39.94 27.67 -0.18
CA LEU A 425 -38.62 28.16 0.22
C LEU A 425 -38.79 29.25 1.27
N ARG A 426 -38.07 29.15 2.39
CA ARG A 426 -37.94 30.21 3.39
C ARG A 426 -36.55 30.82 3.32
N LEU A 427 -36.50 32.14 3.23
CA LEU A 427 -35.30 32.97 3.14
C LEU A 427 -35.15 33.77 4.44
N ARG A 428 -33.94 33.76 5.00
CA ARG A 428 -33.54 34.58 6.15
C ARG A 428 -32.27 35.35 5.81
N ILE A 429 -32.29 36.65 6.05
CA ILE A 429 -31.15 37.55 5.87
C ILE A 429 -30.74 38.06 7.25
N ALA A 430 -29.46 37.93 7.56
CA ALA A 430 -28.88 38.39 8.81
C ALA A 430 -27.63 39.26 8.58
N LEU A 431 -27.44 40.25 9.45
CA LEU A 431 -26.26 41.12 9.53
C LEU A 431 -25.73 41.01 10.96
N ALA A 432 -24.41 40.84 11.13
CA ALA A 432 -23.78 40.68 12.46
C ALA A 432 -24.54 39.68 13.37
N SER A 433 -24.96 38.54 12.81
CA SER A 433 -25.75 37.49 13.47
C SER A 433 -27.22 37.80 13.78
N ARG A 434 -27.71 39.04 13.60
CA ARG A 434 -29.13 39.41 13.80
C ARG A 434 -29.94 39.27 12.52
N THR A 435 -31.15 38.70 12.61
CA THR A 435 -32.06 38.58 11.46
C THR A 435 -32.72 39.91 11.16
N VAL A 436 -32.49 40.45 9.96
CA VAL A 436 -32.99 41.77 9.56
C VAL A 436 -34.15 41.68 8.55
N ALA A 437 -34.23 40.58 7.79
CA ALA A 437 -35.33 40.35 6.87
C ALA A 437 -35.60 38.87 6.63
N ILE A 438 -36.86 38.57 6.35
CA ILE A 438 -37.33 37.24 5.97
C ILE A 438 -38.14 37.30 4.68
N GLY A 439 -38.23 36.19 3.97
CA GLY A 439 -39.08 36.06 2.78
C GLY A 439 -39.46 34.62 2.52
N SER A 440 -40.50 34.41 1.72
CA SER A 440 -40.92 33.08 1.30
C SER A 440 -41.25 33.05 -0.20
N ALA A 441 -41.01 31.92 -0.84
CA ALA A 441 -41.38 31.68 -2.24
C ALA A 441 -41.96 30.28 -2.41
N ARG A 442 -43.12 30.17 -3.08
CA ARG A 442 -43.74 28.88 -3.38
C ARG A 442 -43.07 28.23 -4.59
N VAL A 443 -42.84 26.93 -4.53
CA VAL A 443 -42.28 26.10 -5.59
C VAL A 443 -43.39 25.17 -6.10
N VAL A 444 -43.85 25.42 -7.32
CA VAL A 444 -45.03 24.76 -7.91
C VAL A 444 -44.71 23.48 -8.68
N ARG A 445 -43.44 23.22 -9.00
CA ARG A 445 -42.99 22.03 -9.74
C ARG A 445 -41.53 21.68 -9.45
N ARG A 446 -41.16 20.43 -9.73
CA ARG A 446 -39.77 19.96 -9.80
C ARG A 446 -39.09 20.54 -11.05
N GLY A 447 -37.77 20.71 -11.02
CA GLY A 447 -36.97 21.20 -12.15
C GLY A 447 -36.59 22.69 -12.06
N PRO A 448 -35.99 23.28 -13.11
CA PRO A 448 -35.52 24.66 -13.09
C PRO A 448 -36.69 25.66 -13.09
N LEU A 449 -36.62 26.64 -12.19
CA LEU A 449 -37.53 27.78 -12.12
C LEU A 449 -36.82 29.03 -11.58
N ARG A 450 -37.40 30.20 -11.83
CA ARG A 450 -37.00 31.45 -11.16
C ARG A 450 -37.89 31.65 -9.95
N VAL A 451 -37.31 31.69 -8.76
CA VAL A 451 -38.02 31.97 -7.51
C VAL A 451 -37.83 33.44 -7.13
N ARG A 452 -38.91 34.10 -6.74
CA ARG A 452 -38.92 35.49 -6.28
C ARG A 452 -39.34 35.54 -4.82
N PHE A 453 -38.57 36.23 -4.00
CA PHE A 453 -38.87 36.48 -2.59
C PHE A 453 -39.21 37.96 -2.43
N THR A 454 -40.32 38.24 -1.74
CA THR A 454 -40.61 39.56 -1.20
C THR A 454 -40.07 39.61 0.23
N LEU A 455 -39.17 40.55 0.49
CA LEU A 455 -38.48 40.67 1.76
C LEU A 455 -39.31 41.53 2.71
N ARG A 456 -39.62 40.96 3.87
CA ARG A 456 -40.28 41.64 4.98
C ARG A 456 -39.23 41.94 6.06
N PRO A 457 -39.06 43.20 6.46
CA PRO A 457 -38.21 43.52 7.59
C PRO A 457 -38.79 42.94 8.88
N VAL A 458 -37.92 42.52 9.80
CA VAL A 458 -38.32 42.09 11.15
C VAL A 458 -38.24 43.34 12.04
N ARG A 459 -39.35 43.75 12.70
CA ARG A 459 -39.44 45.05 13.40
C ARG A 459 -38.66 45.10 14.72
N HIS A 460 -37.64 45.96 14.73
CA HIS A 460 -37.03 46.82 15.75
C HIS A 460 -35.57 46.93 15.30
N GLU A 461 -35.07 48.15 15.15
CA GLU A 461 -33.85 48.53 14.42
C GLU A 461 -34.08 48.80 12.92
N SER A 462 -34.37 50.07 12.63
CA SER A 462 -34.02 50.73 11.39
C SER A 462 -32.57 50.36 11.05
N ALA A 463 -32.36 49.56 10.01
CA ALA A 463 -31.03 49.23 9.53
C ALA A 463 -30.39 50.48 8.90
N HIS A 464 -29.85 51.38 9.73
CA HIS A 464 -28.90 52.38 9.26
C HIS A 464 -27.60 51.66 8.89
N ALA A 465 -27.14 51.90 7.67
CA ALA A 465 -26.09 51.16 6.98
C ALA A 465 -24.66 51.37 7.53
N ALA A 466 -24.49 51.74 8.80
CA ALA A 466 -23.21 52.12 9.38
C ALA A 466 -22.48 51.00 10.15
N ALA A 467 -23.03 49.79 10.25
CA ALA A 467 -22.32 48.65 10.84
C ALA A 467 -22.18 47.52 9.81
N PHE A 468 -21.07 47.48 9.07
CA PHE A 468 -20.71 46.39 8.17
C PHE A 468 -20.33 45.13 8.97
N GLY A 469 -21.34 44.45 9.52
CA GLY A 469 -21.21 43.08 9.99
C GLY A 469 -21.29 42.06 8.85
N THR A 470 -20.93 40.81 9.12
CA THR A 470 -20.97 39.72 8.13
C THR A 470 -22.41 39.47 7.62
N LEU A 471 -22.67 39.70 6.33
CA LEU A 471 -23.95 39.36 5.69
C LEU A 471 -24.10 37.84 5.58
N ARG A 472 -25.16 37.29 6.17
CA ARG A 472 -25.51 35.88 6.07
C ARG A 472 -26.90 35.73 5.45
N VAL A 473 -26.97 34.94 4.39
CA VAL A 473 -28.24 34.56 3.76
C VAL A 473 -28.42 33.06 3.89
N ARG A 474 -29.56 32.63 4.44
CA ARG A 474 -29.94 31.22 4.58
C ARG A 474 -31.24 30.96 3.82
N VAL A 475 -31.27 29.86 3.09
CA VAL A 475 -32.49 29.37 2.43
C VAL A 475 -32.77 27.95 2.87
N VAL A 476 -34.01 27.66 3.24
CA VAL A 476 -34.51 26.33 3.61
C VAL A 476 -35.65 25.97 2.66
N PHE A 477 -35.69 24.72 2.21
CA PHE A 477 -36.79 24.19 1.39
C PHE A 477 -37.65 23.24 2.23
N GLU A 478 -38.92 23.58 2.37
CA GLU A 478 -39.94 22.78 3.04
C GLU A 478 -40.79 22.07 1.97
N PRO A 479 -40.66 20.75 1.79
CA PRO A 479 -41.46 20.03 0.80
C PRO A 479 -42.95 20.10 1.16
N ALA A 480 -43.83 20.20 0.16
CA ALA A 480 -45.26 20.04 0.38
C ALA A 480 -45.53 18.61 0.86
N ALA A 481 -46.31 18.44 1.93
CA ALA A 481 -46.72 17.13 2.40
C ALA A 481 -47.35 16.35 1.23
N LEU A 482 -46.85 15.14 0.98
CA LEU A 482 -47.50 14.20 0.06
C LEU A 482 -48.88 13.91 0.66
N ARG A 483 -49.96 14.39 0.03
CA ARG A 483 -51.26 13.76 0.28
C ARG A 483 -51.11 12.30 -0.13
N PRO A 484 -51.31 11.32 0.77
CA PRO A 484 -51.21 9.93 0.38
C PRO A 484 -52.22 9.68 -0.74
N ARG A 485 -51.74 9.20 -1.89
CA ARG A 485 -52.61 8.59 -2.90
C ARG A 485 -53.26 7.40 -2.19
N GLY A 486 -54.59 7.39 -2.15
CA GLY A 486 -55.37 6.40 -1.42
C GLY A 486 -54.92 4.99 -1.76
N PHE A 487 -54.39 4.29 -0.76
CA PHE A 487 -54.46 2.85 -0.71
C PHE A 487 -55.93 2.51 -0.46
N ARG A 488 -56.64 2.07 -1.51
CA ARG A 488 -57.86 1.28 -1.31
C ARG A 488 -57.40 -0.08 -0.81
N TYR A 489 -57.52 -0.31 0.49
CA TYR A 489 -57.73 -1.66 0.99
C TYR A 489 -59.16 -2.04 0.60
N SER A 490 -59.31 -3.04 -0.27
CA SER A 490 -60.55 -3.79 -0.37
C SER A 490 -60.28 -5.20 0.11
N ASN A 491 -60.58 -5.42 1.38
CA ASN A 491 -61.11 -6.69 1.87
C ASN A 491 -61.92 -6.36 3.12
N GLU A 492 -63.25 -6.41 3.00
CA GLU A 492 -64.10 -7.31 3.80
C GLU A 492 -65.58 -7.16 3.43
N ARG A 493 -66.14 -8.30 2.97
CA ARG A 493 -67.47 -8.87 3.26
C ARG A 493 -68.70 -7.95 3.19
N ARG A 494 -69.53 -8.17 2.17
CA ARG A 494 -70.83 -8.82 2.32
C ARG A 494 -71.10 -9.73 1.11
#